data_AF-A0A955WZZ6-F1
#
_entry.id   AF-A0A955WZZ6-F1
#
_cell.length_a   1.000
_cell.length_b   1.000
_cell.length_c   1.000
_cell.angle_alpha   90.00
_cell.angle_beta   90.00
_cell.angle_gamma   90.00
#
_symmetry.space_group_name_H-M   'P 1'
#
loop_
_entity.id
_entity.type
_entity.pdbx_description
1 polymer ?
#
loop_
_entity_poly.entity_id
_entity_poly.type
_entity_poly.pdbx_seq_one_letter_code
_entity_poly.pdbx_strand_id
1 'polypeptide(L)'
;MRAALEGRKAAIMANHGTVAWGLDLADAVRCALLLEWVSTLYLGARAIGEPKTLSVEQQQGVIEQAMRIGYGATHHARAKEGAS
;
A
#
# COMPACT_ATOMS: atom_id res chain seq x y z
N MET A 1 -8.63 -7.54 14.80
CA MET A 1 -8.73 -7.12 13.38
C MET A 1 -9.01 -5.62 13.24
N ARG A 2 -10.14 -5.10 13.77
CA ARG A 2 -10.48 -3.65 13.69
C ARG A 2 -9.34 -2.72 14.12
N ALA A 3 -8.75 -2.95 15.30
CA ALA A 3 -7.63 -2.16 15.80
C ALA A 3 -6.38 -2.20 14.87
N ALA A 4 -6.12 -3.33 14.22
CA ALA A 4 -4.98 -3.48 13.30
C ALA A 4 -5.17 -2.73 11.96
N LEU A 5 -6.42 -2.33 11.65
CA LEU A 5 -6.78 -1.58 10.44
C LEU A 5 -6.99 -0.09 10.71
N GLU A 6 -6.83 0.39 11.95
CA GLU A 6 -6.94 1.82 12.26
C GLU A 6 -5.87 2.62 11.49
N GLY A 7 -6.33 3.47 10.56
CA GLY A 7 -5.45 4.25 9.68
C GLY A 7 -4.67 3.41 8.65
N ARG A 8 -5.05 2.16 8.40
CA ARG A 8 -4.38 1.23 7.48
C ARG A 8 -5.37 0.57 6.53
N LYS A 9 -4.94 0.27 5.30
CA LYS A 9 -5.75 -0.46 4.32
C LYS A 9 -5.61 -1.98 4.36
N ALA A 10 -4.62 -2.51 5.05
CA ALA A 10 -4.39 -3.95 5.16
C ALA A 10 -3.70 -4.32 6.47
N ALA A 11 -3.89 -5.56 6.91
CA ALA A 11 -3.28 -6.12 8.11
C ALA A 11 -2.92 -7.60 7.92
N ILE A 12 -1.80 -8.02 8.52
CA ILE A 12 -1.41 -9.43 8.64
C ILE A 12 -2.03 -9.99 9.93
N MET A 13 -2.67 -11.14 9.81
CA MET A 13 -3.26 -11.91 10.89
C MET A 13 -2.32 -13.06 11.26
N ALA A 14 -1.89 -13.10 12.52
CA ALA A 14 -0.98 -14.12 13.02
C ALA A 14 -1.50 -15.52 12.68
N ASN A 15 -0.65 -16.31 12.01
CA ASN A 15 -0.92 -17.69 11.59
C ASN A 15 -2.12 -17.88 10.65
N HIS A 16 -2.58 -16.83 9.96
CA HIS A 16 -3.73 -16.93 9.04
C HIS A 16 -3.45 -16.36 7.65
N GLY A 17 -3.04 -15.10 7.54
CA GLY A 17 -2.90 -14.45 6.24
C GLY A 17 -3.18 -12.95 6.31
N THR A 18 -3.69 -12.39 5.22
CA THR A 18 -3.90 -10.95 5.07
C THR A 18 -5.38 -10.61 4.92
N VAL A 19 -5.78 -9.48 5.49
CA VAL A 19 -7.01 -8.78 5.11
C VAL A 19 -6.69 -7.41 4.55
N ALA A 20 -7.39 -6.98 3.50
CA ALA A 20 -7.29 -5.65 2.91
C ALA A 20 -8.68 -5.09 2.59
N TRP A 21 -8.78 -3.77 2.54
CA TRP A 21 -9.99 -3.05 2.16
C TRP A 21 -9.66 -1.84 1.27
N GLY A 22 -10.65 -1.39 0.51
CA GLY A 22 -10.54 -0.28 -0.43
C GLY A 22 -11.91 0.31 -0.76
N LEU A 23 -11.92 1.33 -1.63
CA LEU A 23 -13.17 1.97 -2.08
C LEU A 23 -14.05 1.02 -2.91
N ASP A 24 -13.43 0.08 -3.59
CA ASP A 24 -14.07 -0.99 -4.37
C ASP A 24 -13.22 -2.27 -4.29
N LEU A 25 -13.67 -3.34 -4.94
CA LEU A 25 -12.95 -4.62 -4.97
C LEU A 25 -11.56 -4.49 -5.62
N ALA A 26 -11.42 -3.68 -6.67
CA ALA A 26 -10.15 -3.51 -7.36
C ALA A 26 -9.12 -2.82 -6.44
N ASP A 27 -9.53 -1.78 -5.71
CA ASP A 27 -8.69 -1.12 -4.71
C ASP A 27 -8.28 -2.07 -3.57
N ALA A 28 -9.22 -2.88 -3.06
CA ALA A 28 -8.94 -3.85 -2.02
C ALA A 28 -7.92 -4.92 -2.48
N VAL A 29 -8.07 -5.44 -3.71
CA VAL A 29 -7.13 -6.40 -4.30
C VAL A 29 -5.76 -5.77 -4.51
N ARG A 30 -5.68 -4.53 -5.01
CA ARG A 30 -4.39 -3.82 -5.13
C ARG A 30 -3.69 -3.68 -3.78
N CYS A 31 -4.43 -3.36 -2.72
CA CYS A 31 -3.85 -3.25 -1.37
C CYS A 31 -3.31 -4.60 -0.87
N ALA A 32 -4.05 -5.70 -1.10
CA ALA A 32 -3.59 -7.04 -0.74
C ALA A 32 -2.32 -7.45 -1.49
N LEU A 33 -2.28 -7.23 -2.82
CA LEU A 33 -1.12 -7.54 -3.65
C LEU A 33 0.10 -6.68 -3.29
N LEU A 34 -0.11 -5.41 -2.95
CA LEU A 34 0.96 -4.54 -2.49
C LEU A 34 1.54 -5.05 -1.16
N LEU A 35 0.70 -5.42 -0.20
CA LEU A 35 1.17 -5.96 1.08
C LEU A 35 1.94 -7.27 0.88
N GLU A 36 1.48 -8.15 0.00
CA GLU A 36 2.17 -9.40 -0.34
C GLU A 36 3.56 -9.14 -0.94
N TRP A 37 3.64 -8.22 -1.90
CA TRP A 37 4.91 -7.83 -2.51
C TRP A 37 5.89 -7.22 -1.49
N VAL A 38 5.43 -6.31 -0.64
CA VAL A 38 6.28 -5.71 0.42
C VAL A 38 6.71 -6.77 1.44
N SER A 39 5.83 -7.72 1.78
CA SER A 39 6.15 -8.81 2.70
C SER A 39 7.24 -9.71 2.12
N THR A 40 7.14 -10.04 0.83
CA THR A 40 8.18 -10.79 0.09
C THR A 40 9.51 -10.03 0.07
N LEU A 41 9.49 -8.73 -0.24
CA LEU A 41 10.67 -7.87 -0.21
C LEU A 41 11.31 -7.83 1.18
N TYR A 42 10.50 -7.65 2.23
CA TYR A 42 10.96 -7.63 3.61
C TYR A 42 11.62 -8.96 3.98
N LEU A 43 10.97 -10.10 3.72
CA LEU A 43 11.54 -11.42 4.00
C LEU A 43 12.88 -11.64 3.28
N GLY A 44 12.97 -11.24 1.99
CA GLY A 44 14.22 -11.29 1.23
C GLY A 44 15.32 -10.42 1.82
N ALA A 45 15.00 -9.18 2.20
CA ALA A 45 15.97 -8.27 2.82
C ALA A 45 16.39 -8.75 4.22
N ARG A 46 15.45 -9.30 5.00
CA ARG A 46 15.71 -9.91 6.32
C ARG A 46 16.63 -11.12 6.24
N ALA A 47 16.56 -11.89 5.16
CA ALA A 47 17.42 -13.05 4.97
C ALA A 47 18.91 -12.68 4.84
N ILE A 48 19.22 -11.45 4.43
CA ILE A 48 20.60 -10.97 4.23
C ILE A 48 21.08 -9.99 5.33
N GLY A 49 20.19 -9.50 6.20
CA GLY A 49 20.55 -8.58 7.29
C GLY A 49 19.36 -7.80 7.85
N GLU A 50 19.62 -6.73 8.59
CA GLU A 50 18.58 -5.81 9.09
C GLU A 50 18.31 -4.70 8.04
N PRO A 51 17.10 -4.63 7.45
CA PRO A 51 16.73 -3.59 6.51
C PRO A 51 16.66 -2.24 7.22
N LYS A 52 17.22 -1.20 6.60
CA LYS A 52 17.08 0.16 7.09
C LYS A 52 15.65 0.64 6.83
N THR A 53 14.92 0.94 7.89
CA THR A 53 13.55 1.47 7.81
C THR A 53 13.55 2.99 7.71
N LEU A 54 12.48 3.53 7.13
CA LEU A 54 12.22 4.97 7.14
C LEU A 54 11.52 5.37 8.45
N SER A 55 11.96 6.47 9.06
CA SER A 55 11.22 7.11 10.15
C SER A 55 9.86 7.63 9.66
N VAL A 56 8.97 7.98 10.58
CA VAL A 56 7.65 8.54 10.24
C VAL A 56 7.79 9.84 9.45
N GLU A 57 8.74 10.68 9.84
CA GLU A 57 9.04 11.96 9.19
C GLU A 57 9.58 11.74 7.78
N GLN A 58 10.43 10.72 7.58
CA GLN A 58 10.95 10.36 6.27
C GLN A 58 9.84 9.81 5.36
N GLN A 59 8.94 8.98 5.88
CA GLN A 59 7.78 8.49 5.13
C GLN A 59 6.87 9.64 4.68
N GLN A 60 6.62 10.59 5.59
CA GLN A 60 5.84 11.77 5.28
C GLN A 60 6.51 12.64 4.21
N GLY A 61 7.83 12.83 4.29
CA GLY A 61 8.60 13.55 3.27
C GLY A 61 8.53 12.90 1.88
N VAL A 62 8.48 11.55 1.81
CA VAL A 62 8.26 10.84 0.54
C VAL A 62 6.87 11.15 -0.04
N ILE A 63 5.82 11.15 0.79
CA ILE A 63 4.45 11.47 0.37
C ILE A 63 4.38 12.90 -0.16
N GLU A 64 4.91 13.87 0.60
CA GLU A 64 4.92 15.29 0.22
C GLU A 64 5.66 15.52 -1.08
N GLN A 65 6.83 14.90 -1.24
CA GLN A 65 7.62 14.98 -2.45
C GLN A 65 6.90 14.36 -3.64
N ALA A 66 6.27 13.19 -3.47
CA ALA A 66 5.50 12.53 -4.52
C ALA A 66 4.35 13.42 -5.00
N MET A 67 3.63 14.06 -4.08
CA MET A 67 2.56 15.01 -4.40
C MET A 67 3.10 16.25 -5.14
N ARG A 68 4.22 16.83 -4.68
CA ARG A 68 4.83 18.02 -5.28
C ARG A 68 5.23 17.82 -6.74
N ILE A 69 5.72 16.64 -7.08
CA ILE A 69 6.18 16.31 -8.43
C ILE A 69 5.13 15.56 -9.26
N GLY A 70 3.93 15.34 -8.71
CA GLY A 70 2.86 14.57 -9.37
C GLY A 70 3.17 13.09 -9.58
N TYR A 71 4.16 12.54 -8.85
CA TYR A 71 4.51 11.12 -8.93
C TYR A 71 3.45 10.26 -8.25
N GLY A 72 3.03 9.19 -8.90
CA GLY A 72 2.02 8.28 -8.35
C GLY A 72 0.59 8.83 -8.37
N ALA A 73 0.35 9.96 -9.02
CA ALA A 73 -1.00 10.37 -9.39
C ALA A 73 -1.62 9.27 -10.26
N THR A 74 -2.50 8.46 -9.67
CA THR A 74 -3.33 7.54 -10.44
C THR A 74 -4.20 8.42 -11.33
N HIS A 75 -3.85 8.51 -12.61
CA HIS A 75 -4.82 8.80 -13.65
C HIS A 75 -5.84 7.66 -13.59
N HIS A 76 -6.82 7.75 -12.69
CA HIS A 76 -8.10 7.10 -12.91
C HIS A 76 -8.48 7.55 -14.31
N ALA A 77 -8.49 6.61 -15.26
CA ALA A 77 -8.73 6.89 -16.65
C ALA A 77 -9.88 7.89 -16.74
N ARG A 78 -9.55 9.11 -17.20
CA ARG A 78 -10.52 10.14 -17.55
C ARG A 78 -11.59 9.46 -18.37
N ALA A 79 -12.82 9.53 -17.91
CA ALA A 79 -14.04 9.53 -18.71
C ALA A 79 -13.91 8.80 -20.06
N LYS A 80 -14.19 7.50 -20.08
CA LYS A 80 -14.87 6.89 -21.22
C LYS A 80 -16.25 6.46 -20.74
N GLU A 81 -17.37 6.95 -21.24
CA GLU A 81 -17.68 7.96 -22.25
C GLU A 81 -19.18 8.18 -22.04
N GLY A 82 -19.64 9.43 -22.03
CA GLY A 82 -21.02 9.67 -22.46
C GLY A 82 -21.07 9.30 -23.93
N ALA A 83 -21.64 8.15 -24.26
CA ALA A 83 -21.95 7.74 -25.61
C ALA A 83 -23.09 6.70 -25.60
N SER A 84 -24.31 7.25 -25.69
CA SER A 84 -25.59 6.64 -26.07
C SER A 84 -26.19 5.51 -25.23
#